data_AF-A0A9E7IM87-F1
#
_entry.id   AF-A0A9E7IM87-F1
#
_cell.length_a   1.000
_cell.length_b   1.000
_cell.length_c   1.000
_cell.angle_alpha   90.00
_cell.angle_beta   90.00
_cell.angle_gamma   90.00
#
_symmetry.space_group_name_H-M   'P 1'
#
loop_
_entity.id
_entity.type
_entity.pdbx_description
1 polymer ?
#
loop_
_entity_poly.entity_id
_entity_poly.type
_entity_poly.pdbx_seq_one_letter_code
_entity_poly.pdbx_strand_id
1 'polypeptide(L)' 'MSLMEEFGRSKYEAGEQKGEKRGIVKARQEIAENLLKEGLPLELISQVTDVSVGRLELLNYCEKQD' A
#
# COMPACT_ATOMS: atom_id res chain seq x y z
N MET A 1 3.34 -10.37 34.94
CA MET A 1 4.47 -9.49 34.54
C MET A 1 4.27 -8.15 35.23
N SER A 2 5.25 -7.24 35.23
CA SER A 2 5.00 -5.88 35.72
C SER A 2 4.05 -5.14 34.76
N LEU A 3 3.14 -4.31 35.29
CA LEU A 3 2.25 -3.46 34.49
C LEU A 3 3.02 -2.69 33.40
N MET A 4 4.23 -2.24 33.72
CA MET A 4 5.08 -1.49 32.79
C MET A 4 5.61 -2.35 31.63
N GLU A 5 5.86 -3.64 31.85
CA GLU A 5 6.29 -4.57 30.82
C GLU A 5 5.15 -4.94 29.87
N GLU A 6 3.92 -5.05 30.38
CA GLU A 6 2.71 -5.30 29.58
C GLU A 6 2.37 -4.08 28.71
N PHE A 7 2.43 -2.86 29.28
CA PHE A 7 2.27 -1.62 28.50
C PHE A 7 3.32 -1.47 27.40
N GLY A 8 4.58 -1.80 27.68
CA GLY A 8 5.66 -1.75 26.70
C GLY A 8 5.42 -2.68 25.51
N ARG A 9 5.03 -3.93 25.76
CA ARG A 9 4.70 -4.91 24.70
C ARG A 9 3.52 -4.46 23.84
N SER A 10 2.45 -3.99 24.46
CA SER A 10 1.26 -3.52 23.74
C SER A 10 1.59 -2.39 22.76
N LYS A 11 2.45 -1.44 23.16
CA LYS A 11 2.90 -0.35 22.27
C LYS A 11 3.76 -0.86 21.13
N TYR A 12 4.63 -1.83 21.39
CA TYR A 12 5.47 -2.45 20.38
C TYR A 12 4.62 -3.16 19.32
N GLU A 13 3.70 -4.04 19.75
CA GLU A 13 2.79 -4.78 18.85
C GLU A 13 1.94 -3.83 18.00
N ALA A 14 1.41 -2.76 18.60
CA ALA A 14 0.67 -1.75 17.85
C ALA A 14 1.55 -1.03 16.81
N GLY A 15 2.83 -0.81 17.12
CA GLY A 15 3.81 -0.24 16.20
C GLY A 15 4.13 -1.18 15.03
N GLU A 16 4.35 -2.45 15.32
CA GLU A 16 4.61 -3.50 14.34
C GLU A 16 3.44 -3.65 13.37
N GLN A 17 2.21 -3.80 13.87
CA GLN A 17 1.00 -3.89 13.04
C GLN A 17 0.79 -2.64 12.17
N LYS A 18 1.12 -1.46 12.70
CA LYS A 18 1.05 -0.20 11.92
C LYS A 18 2.12 -0.18 10.83
N GLY A 19 3.32 -0.67 11.11
CA GLY A 19 4.41 -0.80 10.15
C GLY A 19 4.06 -1.76 9.02
N GLU A 20 3.56 -2.94 9.36
CA GLU A 20 3.13 -3.96 8.40
C GLU A 20 2.04 -3.43 7.45
N LYS A 21 0.98 -2.82 7.99
CA LYS A 21 -0.08 -2.20 7.17
C LYS A 21 0.46 -1.15 6.20
N ARG A 22 1.40 -0.31 6.65
CA ARG A 22 2.07 0.69 5.78
C ARG A 22 2.90 0.02 4.69
N GLY A 23 3.62 -1.05 5.02
CA GLY A 23 4.41 -1.81 4.06
C GLY A 23 3.55 -2.42 2.95
N ILE A 24 2.43 -3.06 3.32
CA ILE A 24 1.49 -3.66 2.36
C ILE A 24 0.92 -2.60 1.41
N VAL A 25 0.47 -1.45 1.95
CA VAL A 25 -0.08 -0.36 1.12
C VAL A 25 0.98 0.18 0.16
N LYS A 26 2.21 0.38 0.64
CA LYS A 26 3.33 0.85 -0.21
C LYS A 26 3.65 -0.12 -1.33
N ALA A 27 3.75 -1.42 -1.01
CA ALA A 27 4.05 -2.45 -1.99
C ALA A 27 2.96 -2.54 -3.08
N ARG A 28 1.68 -2.51 -2.70
CA ARG A 28 0.56 -2.49 -3.67
C ARG A 28 0.63 -1.30 -4.61
N GLN A 29 0.94 -0.13 -4.07
CA GLN A 29 1.08 1.11 -4.83
C GLN A 29 2.27 1.03 -5.82
N GLU A 30 3.44 0.57 -5.38
CA GLU A 30 4.62 0.42 -6.25
C GLU A 30 4.39 -0.62 -7.36
N ILE A 31 3.73 -1.74 -7.04
CA ILE A 31 3.36 -2.73 -8.05
C ILE A 31 2.38 -2.12 -9.06
N ALA A 32 1.36 -1.40 -8.61
CA ALA A 32 0.40 -0.76 -9.50
C ALA A 32 1.05 0.23 -10.45
N GLU A 33 1.98 1.08 -9.96
CA GLU A 33 2.75 2.02 -10.77
C GLU A 33 3.61 1.30 -11.84
N ASN A 34 4.29 0.22 -11.46
CA ASN A 34 5.09 -0.54 -12.42
C ASN A 34 4.21 -1.20 -13.50
N LEU A 35 3.06 -1.75 -13.14
CA LEU A 35 2.13 -2.35 -14.10
C LEU A 35 1.49 -1.31 -15.03
N LEU A 36 1.25 -0.09 -14.52
CA LEU A 36 0.79 1.04 -15.34
C LEU A 36 1.83 1.42 -16.40
N LYS A 37 3.11 1.48 -16.02
CA LYS A 37 4.23 1.76 -16.95
C LYS A 37 4.37 0.74 -18.06
N GLU A 38 4.05 -0.52 -17.77
CA GLU A 38 4.01 -1.60 -18.76
C GLU A 38 2.75 -1.55 -19.66
N GLY A 39 1.86 -0.57 -19.45
CA GLY A 39 0.65 -0.37 -20.26
C GLY A 39 -0.45 -1.41 -20.02
N LEU A 40 -0.45 -2.06 -18.86
CA LEU A 40 -1.45 -3.10 -18.55
C LEU A 40 -2.85 -2.49 -18.29
N PRO A 41 -3.94 -3.25 -18.55
CA PRO A 41 -5.29 -2.76 -18.34
C PRO A 41 -5.58 -2.41 -16.87
N LEU A 42 -6.25 -1.27 -16.63
CA LEU A 42 -6.56 -0.79 -15.27
C LEU A 42 -7.35 -1.80 -14.44
N GLU A 43 -8.27 -2.54 -15.07
CA GLU A 43 -9.07 -3.57 -14.40
C GLU A 43 -8.19 -4.72 -13.90
N LEU A 44 -7.22 -5.16 -14.70
CA LEU A 44 -6.26 -6.20 -14.32
C LEU A 44 -5.38 -5.72 -13.16
N ILE A 45 -4.85 -4.50 -13.26
CA ILE A 45 -4.02 -3.90 -12.21
C ILE A 45 -4.83 -3.80 -10.91
N SER A 46 -6.09 -3.39 -11.00
CA SER A 46 -6.99 -3.28 -9.85
C SER A 46 -7.19 -4.62 -9.16
N GLN A 47 -7.43 -5.69 -9.93
CA GLN A 47 -7.62 -7.04 -9.40
C GLN A 47 -6.38 -7.59 -8.70
N VAL A 48 -5.18 -7.35 -9.23
CA VAL A 48 -3.94 -7.94 -8.67
C VAL A 48 -3.33 -7.11 -7.54
N THR A 49 -3.60 -5.80 -7.50
CA THR A 49 -3.00 -4.89 -6.49
C THR A 49 -3.96 -4.46 -5.39
N ASP A 50 -5.27 -4.73 -5.55
CA ASP A 50 -6.31 -4.24 -4.65
C ASP A 50 -6.35 -2.70 -4.57
N VAL A 51 -5.88 -2.03 -5.64
CA VAL A 51 -5.98 -0.58 -5.83
C VAL A 51 -7.20 -0.30 -6.69
N SER A 52 -8.08 0.61 -6.25
CA SER A 52 -9.29 0.96 -7.01
C SER A 52 -8.95 1.55 -8.39
N VAL A 53 -9.76 1.25 -9.41
CA VAL A 53 -9.62 1.83 -10.75
C VAL A 53 -9.51 3.35 -10.73
N GLY A 54 -10.37 4.06 -9.99
CA GLY A 54 -10.29 5.53 -9.92
C GLY A 54 -8.98 6.06 -9.33
N ARG A 55 -8.32 5.31 -8.44
CA ARG A 55 -6.98 5.66 -7.95
C ARG A 55 -5.93 5.45 -9.04
N LEU A 56 -6.04 4.38 -9.84
CA LEU A 56 -5.14 4.11 -10.96
C LEU A 56 -5.27 5.15 -12.07
N GLU A 57 -6.49 5.63 -12.35
CA GLU A 57 -6.73 6.71 -13.31
C GLU A 57 -6.02 7.99 -12.91
N LEU A 58 -6.09 8.37 -11.62
CA LEU A 58 -5.37 9.55 -11.10
C LEU A 58 -3.86 9.41 -11.24
N LEU A 59 -3.31 8.23 -10.93
CA LEU A 59 -1.88 7.95 -11.05
C LEU A 59 -1.41 8.04 -12.51
N ASN A 60 -2.15 7.38 -13.42
CA ASN A 60 -1.87 7.36 -14.85
C ASN A 60 -2.00 8.75 -15.50
N TYR A 61 -2.89 9.60 -14.99
CA TYR A 61 -3.02 10.98 -15.47
C TYR A 61 -1.80 11.84 -15.08
N CYS A 62 -1.28 11.69 -13.85
CA CYS A 62 -0.11 12.42 -13.38
C CYS A 62 1.18 12.03 -14.14
N GLU A 63 1.39 10.77 -14.50
CA GLU A 63 2.58 10.34 -15.25
C GLU A 63 2.64 10.89 -16.69
N LYS A 64 1.52 11.33 -17.26
CA LYS A 64 1.46 11.87 -18.63
C LYS A 64 1.72 13.37 -18.72
N GLN A 65 2.00 14.05 -17.60
CA GLN A 65 2.28 15.49 -17.55
C GLN A 65 3.76 15.83 -17.36
N ASP A 66 4.62 14.82 -17.13
CA ASP A 66 6.08 14.93 -17.21
C ASP A 66 6.59 14.46 -18.59
#